data_AF-A0A7J8BWV7-F1
#
_entry.id   AF-A0A7J8BWV7-F1
#
_cell.length_a   1.000
_cell.length_b   1.000
_cell.length_c   1.000
_cell.angle_alpha   90.00
_cell.angle_beta   90.00
_cell.angle_gamma   90.00
#
_symmetry.space_group_name_H-M   'P 1'
#
loop_
_entity.id
_entity.type
_entity.pdbx_description
1 polymer ?
#
loop_
_entity_poly.entity_id
_entity_poly.type
_entity_poly.pdbx_seq_one_letter_code
_entity_poly.pdbx_strand_id
1 'polypeptide(L)'
;MSGAAGPDSAEVPEERRFLSTEEAAALERELLEDYRFGRQQLVEMCGHASAVAVTKVFPLSALSRKQRTVLVVCGPEQNGAVGLVCARHLRVFEYEPTIFYPTRSLDPLHRDLTTQCEKMDIPFLSFLPTEVSAQQPLRGRWGMVS
;
A
#
# COMPACT_ATOMS: atom_id res chain seq x y z
N MET A 1 39.81 18.49 25.06
CA MET A 1 39.91 18.47 23.58
C MET A 1 38.49 18.53 23.05
N SER A 2 38.09 19.72 22.59
CA SER A 2 36.72 20.00 22.13
C SER A 2 36.58 19.44 20.72
N GLY A 3 35.73 18.43 20.54
CA GLY A 3 35.36 17.92 19.22
C GLY A 3 34.35 18.85 18.57
N ALA A 4 34.78 19.55 17.52
CA ALA A 4 33.89 20.37 16.71
C ALA A 4 32.89 19.46 15.98
N ALA A 5 31.61 19.64 16.27
CA ALA A 5 30.53 19.13 15.42
C ALA A 5 30.66 19.82 14.06
N GLY A 6 30.93 19.03 13.02
CA GLY A 6 30.87 19.51 11.64
C GLY A 6 29.44 19.99 11.33
N PRO A 7 29.27 20.97 10.43
CA PRO A 7 27.94 21.44 10.06
C PRO A 7 27.18 20.28 9.43
N ASP A 8 26.06 19.93 10.06
CA ASP A 8 25.02 19.08 9.51
C ASP A 8 24.68 19.62 8.12
N SER A 9 25.01 18.84 7.10
CA SER A 9 24.81 19.21 5.71
C SER A 9 23.32 19.15 5.46
N ALA A 10 22.62 20.26 5.70
CA ALA A 10 21.20 20.39 5.44
C ALA A 10 20.93 19.95 3.99
N GLU A 11 20.33 18.76 3.84
CA GLU A 11 19.91 18.24 2.55
C GLU A 11 19.00 19.26 1.89
N VAL A 12 19.44 19.82 0.76
CA VAL A 12 18.62 20.72 -0.04
C VAL A 12 17.43 19.90 -0.54
N PRO A 13 16.17 20.31 -0.31
CA PRO A 13 15.03 19.55 -0.78
C PRO A 13 15.06 19.50 -2.32
N GLU A 14 15.31 18.33 -2.89
CA GLU A 14 15.15 18.14 -4.33
C GLU A 14 13.70 18.49 -4.72
N GLU A 15 13.57 19.36 -5.72
CA GLU A 15 12.27 19.76 -6.24
C GLU A 15 11.61 18.55 -6.92
N ARG A 16 10.56 18.01 -6.30
CA ARG A 16 9.84 16.86 -6.84
C ARG A 16 8.94 17.29 -7.99
N ARG A 17 9.20 16.76 -9.18
CA ARG A 17 8.33 16.92 -10.35
C ARG A 17 7.17 15.92 -10.30
N PHE A 18 5.97 16.39 -10.64
CA PHE A 18 4.81 15.54 -10.88
C PHE A 18 4.79 15.07 -12.34
N LEU A 19 4.40 13.82 -12.57
CA LEU A 19 4.31 13.22 -13.89
C LEU A 19 2.86 13.28 -14.41
N SER A 20 2.70 13.46 -15.72
CA SER A 20 1.42 13.19 -16.38
C SER A 20 1.14 11.69 -16.44
N THR A 21 -0.10 11.32 -16.76
CA THR A 21 -0.48 9.91 -16.96
C THR A 21 0.34 9.26 -18.08
N GLU A 22 0.57 9.98 -19.18
CA GLU A 22 1.33 9.50 -20.33
C GLU A 22 2.80 9.30 -19.96
N GLU A 23 3.38 10.23 -19.19
CA GLU A 23 4.76 10.13 -18.69
C GLU A 23 4.93 8.94 -17.73
N ALA A 24 3.99 8.73 -16.81
CA ALA A 24 4.01 7.60 -15.90
C ALA A 24 3.91 6.25 -16.63
N ALA A 25 3.02 6.15 -17.63
CA ALA A 25 2.89 4.95 -18.45
C ALA A 25 4.11 4.70 -19.35
N ALA A 26 4.76 5.77 -19.86
CA ALA A 26 6.00 5.66 -20.60
C ALA A 26 7.15 5.14 -19.72
N LEU A 27 7.27 5.66 -18.50
CA LEU A 27 8.27 5.22 -17.52
C LEU A 27 8.08 3.74 -17.15
N GLU A 28 6.84 3.32 -16.87
CA GLU A 28 6.56 1.92 -16.55
C GLU A 28 6.95 0.98 -17.70
N ARG A 29 6.64 1.37 -18.94
CA ARG A 29 7.03 0.61 -20.12
C ARG A 29 8.54 0.51 -20.27
N GLU A 30 9.27 1.61 -20.06
CA GLU A 30 10.73 1.61 -20.07
C GLU A 30 11.30 0.64 -19.02
N LEU A 31 10.75 0.63 -17.80
CA LEU A 31 11.16 -0.31 -16.74
C LEU A 31 10.97 -1.78 -17.13
N LEU A 32 9.86 -2.10 -17.80
CA LEU A 32 9.53 -3.46 -18.21
C LEU A 32 10.28 -3.91 -19.47
N GLU A 33 10.44 -3.01 -20.43
CA GLU A 33 10.99 -3.32 -21.76
C GLU A 33 12.50 -3.10 -21.82
N ASP A 34 13.00 -1.94 -21.42
CA ASP A 34 14.41 -1.59 -21.58
C ASP A 34 15.24 -2.10 -20.39
N TYR A 35 14.76 -1.88 -19.17
CA TYR A 35 15.43 -2.36 -17.95
C TYR A 35 15.07 -3.78 -17.54
N ARG A 36 14.08 -4.40 -18.23
CA ARG A 36 13.70 -5.80 -18.05
C ARG A 36 13.30 -6.16 -16.61
N PHE A 37 12.75 -5.22 -15.85
CA PHE A 37 12.16 -5.55 -14.55
C PHE A 37 10.97 -6.49 -14.73
N GLY A 38 10.82 -7.45 -13.81
CA GLY A 38 9.64 -8.29 -13.78
C GLY A 38 8.42 -7.50 -13.32
N ARG A 39 7.27 -7.66 -13.98
CA ARG A 39 6.02 -7.01 -13.54
C ARG A 39 5.68 -7.36 -12.09
N GLN A 40 5.86 -8.61 -11.69
CA GLN A 40 5.68 -9.04 -10.30
C GLN A 40 6.62 -8.27 -9.34
N GLN A 41 7.86 -8.01 -9.74
CA GLN A 41 8.82 -7.26 -8.92
C GLN A 41 8.38 -5.81 -8.72
N LEU A 42 7.93 -5.13 -9.77
CA LEU A 42 7.44 -3.76 -9.67
C LEU A 42 6.20 -3.67 -8.78
N VAL A 43 5.23 -4.57 -8.96
CA VAL A 43 4.03 -4.63 -8.12
C VAL A 43 4.39 -4.91 -6.65
N GLU A 44 5.33 -5.82 -6.42
CA GLU A 44 5.82 -6.15 -5.07
C GLU A 44 6.42 -4.91 -4.38
N MET A 45 7.26 -4.16 -5.09
CA MET A 45 7.87 -2.93 -4.59
C MET A 45 6.83 -1.86 -4.29
N CYS A 46 5.88 -1.63 -5.18
CA CYS A 46 4.82 -0.63 -5.00
C CYS A 46 3.92 -0.97 -3.79
N GLY A 47 3.54 -2.24 -3.64
CA GLY A 47 2.71 -2.67 -2.52
C GLY A 47 3.45 -2.61 -1.18
N HIS A 48 4.73 -2.98 -1.16
CA HIS A 48 5.59 -2.83 0.02
C HIS A 48 5.73 -1.34 0.42
N ALA A 49 6.04 -0.46 -0.54
CA ALA A 49 6.15 0.97 -0.30
C ALA A 49 4.84 1.56 0.26
N SER A 50 3.70 1.11 -0.25
CA SER A 50 2.38 1.49 0.26
C SER A 50 2.17 1.05 1.71
N ALA A 51 2.54 -0.18 2.06
CA ALA A 51 2.45 -0.67 3.43
C ALA A 51 3.38 0.10 4.39
N VAL A 52 4.61 0.41 3.97
CA VAL A 52 5.55 1.25 4.74
C VAL A 52 5.02 2.66 4.95
N ALA A 53 4.34 3.25 3.96
CA ALA A 53 3.70 4.54 4.14
C ALA A 53 2.62 4.48 5.23
N VAL A 54 1.78 3.43 5.22
CA VAL A 54 0.77 3.20 6.28
C VAL A 54 1.42 3.10 7.65
N THR A 55 2.54 2.36 7.79
CA THR A 55 3.19 2.22 9.11
C THR A 55 3.77 3.53 9.65
N LYS A 56 4.16 4.45 8.76
CA LYS A 56 4.64 5.78 9.14
C LYS A 56 3.49 6.70 9.57
N VAL A 57 2.36 6.65 8.86
CA VAL A 57 1.20 7.52 9.15
C VAL A 57 0.40 7.01 10.36
N PHE A 58 0.34 5.68 10.54
CA PHE A 58 -0.44 5.02 11.60
C PHE A 58 0.44 4.06 12.42
N PRO A 59 1.46 4.56 13.13
CA PRO A 59 2.41 3.70 13.84
C PRO A 59 1.71 2.86 14.92
N LEU A 60 2.10 1.60 15.05
CA LEU A 60 1.49 0.65 16.00
C LEU A 60 1.56 1.10 17.47
N SER A 61 2.56 1.91 17.82
CA SER A 61 2.70 2.48 19.18
C SER A 61 1.59 3.48 19.51
N ALA A 62 0.98 4.10 18.51
CA ALA A 62 -0.15 5.02 18.66
C ALA A 62 -1.52 4.31 18.57
N LEU A 63 -1.55 3.02 18.24
CA LEU A 63 -2.78 2.25 18.02
C LEU A 63 -2.98 1.19 19.11
N SER A 64 -4.17 1.20 19.72
CA SER A 64 -4.60 0.02 20.50
C SER A 64 -4.81 -1.18 19.57
N ARG A 65 -4.79 -2.40 20.11
CA ARG A 65 -4.95 -3.63 19.31
C ARG A 65 -6.23 -3.60 18.45
N LYS A 66 -7.33 -3.07 18.98
CA LYS A 66 -8.62 -2.95 18.28
C LYS A 66 -8.57 -1.98 17.09
N GLN A 67 -7.58 -1.09 17.03
CA GLN A 67 -7.43 -0.06 15.99
C GLN A 67 -6.40 -0.45 14.93
N ARG A 68 -5.78 -1.63 15.02
CA ARG A 68 -4.82 -2.13 14.02
C ARG A 68 -5.49 -2.76 12.81
N THR A 69 -6.81 -2.69 12.74
CA THR A 69 -7.61 -3.23 11.64
C THR A 69 -7.51 -2.33 10.42
N VAL A 70 -7.28 -2.93 9.24
CA VAL A 70 -7.15 -2.19 7.98
C VAL A 70 -8.01 -2.84 6.92
N LEU A 71 -8.89 -2.07 6.27
CA LEU A 71 -9.61 -2.54 5.10
C LEU A 71 -8.82 -2.17 3.84
N VAL A 72 -8.46 -3.16 3.04
CA VAL A 72 -7.80 -2.96 1.74
C VAL A 72 -8.81 -3.27 0.64
N VAL A 73 -9.11 -2.27 -0.19
CA VAL A 73 -10.06 -2.40 -1.30
C VAL A 73 -9.28 -2.59 -2.61
N CYS A 74 -9.53 -3.70 -3.30
CA CYS A 74 -8.81 -4.08 -4.51
C CYS A 74 -9.74 -4.09 -5.74
N GLY A 75 -9.23 -3.60 -6.88
CA GLY A 75 -9.88 -3.68 -8.20
C GLY A 75 -9.24 -4.71 -9.13
N PRO A 76 -9.79 -4.95 -10.33
CA PRO A 76 -9.26 -5.95 -11.27
C PRO A 76 -7.93 -5.53 -11.92
N GLU A 77 -7.64 -4.22 -11.93
CA GLU A 77 -6.44 -3.65 -12.55
C GLU A 77 -5.20 -3.76 -11.66
N GLN A 78 -4.07 -3.24 -12.13
CA GLN A 78 -2.78 -3.30 -11.44
C GLN A 78 -2.81 -2.74 -10.01
N ASN A 79 -3.58 -1.67 -9.75
CA ASN A 79 -3.73 -1.12 -8.40
C ASN A 79 -4.32 -2.14 -7.42
N GLY A 80 -5.17 -3.06 -7.89
CA GLY A 80 -5.65 -4.16 -7.05
C GLY A 80 -4.55 -5.16 -6.70
N ALA A 81 -3.64 -5.48 -7.63
CA ALA A 81 -2.48 -6.31 -7.33
C ALA A 81 -1.56 -5.65 -6.30
N VAL A 82 -1.31 -4.34 -6.45
CA VAL A 82 -0.57 -3.53 -5.47
C VAL A 82 -1.26 -3.57 -4.10
N GLY A 83 -2.59 -3.47 -4.06
CA GLY A 83 -3.39 -3.61 -2.84
C GLY A 83 -3.23 -4.97 -2.16
N LEU A 84 -3.27 -6.08 -2.93
CA LEU A 84 -3.05 -7.43 -2.38
C LEU A 84 -1.66 -7.57 -1.77
N VAL A 85 -0.61 -7.08 -2.45
CA VAL A 85 0.75 -7.04 -1.90
C VAL A 85 0.79 -6.18 -0.63
N CYS A 86 0.18 -5.00 -0.65
CA CYS A 86 0.12 -4.10 0.50
C CYS A 86 -0.52 -4.79 1.71
N ALA A 87 -1.65 -5.48 1.53
CA ALA A 87 -2.31 -6.24 2.58
C ALA A 87 -1.39 -7.31 3.18
N ARG A 88 -0.65 -8.03 2.33
CA ARG A 88 0.31 -9.05 2.78
C ARG A 88 1.44 -8.45 3.64
N HIS A 89 2.02 -7.32 3.21
CA HIS A 89 3.05 -6.63 4.00
C HIS A 89 2.49 -6.06 5.31
N LEU A 90 1.28 -5.49 5.30
CA LEU A 90 0.61 -5.02 6.51
C LEU A 90 0.42 -6.15 7.54
N ARG A 91 0.09 -7.36 7.08
CA ARG A 91 0.03 -8.55 7.94
C ARG A 91 1.38 -8.87 8.58
N VAL A 92 2.48 -8.81 7.83
CA VAL A 92 3.84 -8.99 8.35
C VAL A 92 4.20 -7.89 9.35
N PHE A 93 3.75 -6.67 9.12
CA PHE A 93 3.93 -5.52 10.01
C PHE A 93 2.96 -5.51 11.20
N GLU A 94 2.35 -6.64 11.55
CA GLU A 94 1.46 -6.81 12.72
C GLU A 94 0.16 -5.98 12.71
N TYR A 95 -0.28 -5.52 11.53
CA TYR A 95 -1.65 -5.03 11.34
C TYR A 95 -2.60 -6.22 11.13
N GLU A 96 -3.90 -5.93 11.22
CA GLU A 96 -4.99 -6.88 10.99
C GLU A 96 -5.73 -6.49 9.69
N PRO A 97 -5.14 -6.75 8.51
CA PRO A 97 -5.76 -6.40 7.24
C PRO A 97 -6.95 -7.31 6.94
N THR A 98 -7.92 -6.77 6.21
CA THR A 98 -9.05 -7.47 5.61
C THR A 98 -9.18 -6.95 4.19
N ILE A 99 -9.40 -7.84 3.22
CA ILE A 99 -9.43 -7.48 1.80
C ILE A 99 -10.88 -7.47 1.31
N PHE A 100 -11.28 -6.42 0.62
CA PHE A 100 -12.50 -6.41 -0.19
C PHE A 100 -12.11 -6.41 -1.67
N TYR A 101 -12.43 -7.48 -2.38
CA TYR A 101 -12.04 -7.66 -3.78
C TYR A 101 -13.23 -8.17 -4.63
N PRO A 102 -14.20 -7.29 -4.96
CA PRO A 102 -15.47 -7.69 -5.58
C PRO A 102 -15.32 -8.14 -7.04
N THR A 103 -14.42 -7.51 -7.80
CA THR A 103 -14.18 -7.82 -9.21
C THR A 103 -12.77 -8.36 -9.37
N ARG A 104 -12.64 -9.69 -9.38
CA ARG A 104 -11.34 -10.34 -9.49
C ARG A 104 -10.81 -10.31 -10.93
N SER A 105 -9.50 -10.08 -11.06
CA SER A 105 -8.81 -10.15 -12.35
C SER A 105 -8.68 -11.60 -12.84
N LEU A 106 -8.65 -11.79 -14.15
CA LEU A 106 -8.29 -13.07 -14.78
C LEU A 106 -6.78 -13.26 -14.91
N ASP A 107 -6.00 -12.23 -14.58
CA ASP A 107 -4.55 -12.26 -14.64
C ASP A 107 -3.96 -13.28 -13.64
N PRO A 108 -3.08 -14.21 -14.09
CA PRO A 108 -2.41 -15.15 -13.20
C PRO A 108 -1.70 -14.51 -12.01
N LEU A 109 -1.08 -13.33 -12.19
CA LEU A 109 -0.39 -12.62 -11.11
C LEU A 109 -1.35 -12.27 -9.97
N HIS A 110 -2.53 -11.73 -10.29
CA HIS A 110 -3.54 -11.39 -9.27
C HIS A 110 -4.07 -12.63 -8.54
N ARG A 111 -4.24 -13.75 -9.25
CA ARG A 111 -4.65 -15.03 -8.64
C ARG A 111 -3.59 -15.54 -7.68
N ASP A 112 -2.32 -15.47 -8.06
CA ASP A 112 -1.20 -15.92 -7.23
C ASP A 112 -1.07 -15.03 -5.99
N LEU A 113 -1.21 -13.70 -6.14
CA LEU A 113 -1.24 -12.76 -5.01
C LEU A 113 -2.45 -12.97 -4.08
N THR A 114 -3.62 -13.30 -4.63
CA THR A 114 -4.81 -13.65 -3.85
C THR A 114 -4.53 -14.90 -3.00
N THR A 115 -3.97 -15.94 -3.61
CA THR A 115 -3.58 -17.17 -2.92
C THR A 115 -2.57 -16.89 -1.80
N GLN A 116 -1.58 -16.03 -2.04
CA GLN A 116 -0.60 -15.65 -1.01
C GLN A 116 -1.27 -14.96 0.18
N CYS A 117 -2.24 -14.07 -0.04
CA CYS A 117 -2.99 -13.43 1.04
C CYS A 117 -3.81 -14.45 1.84
N GLU A 118 -4.49 -15.38 1.15
CA GLU A 118 -5.25 -16.46 1.78
C GLU A 118 -4.34 -17.38 2.62
N LYS A 119 -3.15 -17.72 2.12
CA LYS A 119 -2.14 -18.52 2.85
C LYS A 119 -1.51 -17.79 4.05
N MET A 120 -1.72 -16.49 4.16
CA MET A 120 -1.33 -15.68 5.31
C MET A 120 -2.51 -15.38 6.26
N ASP A 121 -3.61 -16.13 6.09
CA ASP A 121 -4.84 -16.02 6.88
C ASP A 121 -5.45 -14.61 6.85
N ILE A 122 -5.32 -13.91 5.72
CA ILE A 122 -5.94 -12.60 5.52
C ILE A 122 -7.39 -12.80 5.02
N PRO A 123 -8.40 -12.34 5.76
CA PRO A 123 -9.80 -12.54 5.39
C PRO A 123 -10.20 -11.71 4.16
N PHE A 124 -11.08 -12.27 3.34
CA PHE A 124 -11.72 -11.60 2.21
C PHE A 124 -13.21 -11.36 2.49
N LEU A 125 -13.67 -10.12 2.32
CA LEU A 125 -15.08 -9.75 2.40
C LEU A 125 -15.77 -9.95 1.06
N SER A 126 -16.99 -10.49 1.10
CA SER A 126 -17.87 -10.64 -0.07
C SER A 126 -18.72 -9.39 -0.34
N PHE A 127 -18.97 -8.57 0.69
CA PHE A 127 -19.69 -7.30 0.59
C PHE A 127 -19.15 -6.32 1.63
N LEU A 128 -19.31 -5.02 1.36
CA LEU A 128 -19.10 -3.99 2.37
C LEU A 128 -20.38 -3.90 3.21
N PRO A 129 -20.30 -3.90 4.56
CA PRO A 129 -21.47 -3.73 5.39
C PRO A 129 -22.13 -2.37 5.13
N THR A 130 -23.45 -2.37 4.87
CA THR A 130 -24.18 -1.20 4.34
C THR A 130 -24.27 -0.02 5.31
N GLU A 131 -24.07 -0.19 6.62
CA GLU A 131 -23.99 0.94 7.55
C GLU A 131 -23.01 0.65 8.69
N VAL A 132 -22.04 1.54 8.87
CA VAL A 132 -21.34 1.68 10.15
C VAL A 132 -22.24 2.56 11.00
N SER A 133 -22.91 1.99 12.01
CA SER A 133 -23.44 2.79 13.11
C SER A 133 -22.26 3.48 13.78
N ALA A 134 -21.89 4.65 13.26
CA ALA A 134 -20.84 5.50 13.77
C ALA A 134 -21.33 6.16 15.07
N GLN A 135 -21.52 5.36 16.11
CA GLN A 135 -21.56 5.84 17.48
C GLN A 135 -20.13 6.06 17.97
N GLN A 136 -19.42 6.99 17.31
CA GLN A 136 -18.33 7.77 17.88
C GLN A 136 -17.88 8.79 16.83
N PRO A 137 -17.72 10.08 17.19
CA PRO A 137 -17.25 11.09 16.26
C PRO A 137 -15.79 10.77 15.89
N LEU A 138 -15.59 10.25 14.69
CA LEU A 138 -14.27 10.11 14.07
C LEU A 138 -13.76 11.51 13.74
N ARG A 139 -13.15 12.17 14.74
CA ARG A 139 -12.23 13.28 14.50
C ARG A 139 -10.99 12.69 13.84
N GLY A 140 -10.98 12.68 12.51
CA GLY A 140 -9.80 12.27 11.75
C GLY A 140 -10.12 11.89 10.31
N ARG A 141 -10.11 12.90 9.44
CA ARG A 141 -9.88 12.85 7.98
C ARG A 141 -9.76 11.44 7.37
N TRP A 142 -10.83 10.98 6.72
CA TRP A 142 -10.69 10.07 5.58
C TRP A 142 -10.09 10.89 4.42
N GLY A 143 -8.81 10.69 4.13
CA GLY A 143 -8.19 11.15 2.90
C GLY A 143 -8.54 10.17 1.79
N MET A 144 -9.65 10.38 1.09
CA MET A 144 -9.83 9.84 -0.25
C MET A 144 -8.79 10.49 -1.14
N VAL A 145 -7.80 9.73 -1.59
CA VAL A 145 -6.95 10.13 -2.70
C VAL A 145 -7.69 9.66 -3.95
N SER A 146 -8.32 10.61 -4.65
CA SER A 146 -8.78 10.43 -6.03
C SER A 146 -7.61 10.59 -7.00
#